data_AF-A0A7X7JS02-F1
#
_entry.id   AF-A0A7X7JS02-F1
#
_cell.length_a   1.000
_cell.length_b   1.000
_cell.length_c   1.000
_cell.angle_alpha   90.00
_cell.angle_beta   90.00
_cell.angle_gamma   90.00
#
_symmetry.space_group_name_H-M   'P 1'
#
loop_
_entity.id
_entity.type
_entity.pdbx_description
1 polymer ?
#
loop_
_entity_poly.entity_id
_entity_poly.type
_entity_poly.pdbx_seq_one_letter_code
_entity_poly.pdbx_strand_id
1 'polypeptide(L)'
;MPGSSGRREYDDGSLKPPFAWDEERRLHLRCQLDALYFHLYGLTRDEADYVLSTFPIVQRHDVDRYGRFRTRDLILHYYNAYAAGDMEAWVEG
;
A
#
# COMPACT_ATOMS: atom_id res chain seq x y z
N MET A 1 22.27 -1.00 13.08
CA MET A 1 22.61 0.03 12.07
C MET A 1 21.34 0.38 11.29
N PRO A 2 20.82 1.61 11.39
CA PRO A 2 20.04 2.20 10.30
C PRO A 2 20.69 3.55 9.92
N GLY A 3 21.06 3.82 8.67
CA GLY A 3 20.22 3.73 7.48
C GLY A 3 19.72 5.15 7.18
N SER A 4 20.53 5.91 6.45
CA SER A 4 20.37 7.33 6.10
C SER A 4 18.99 7.67 5.51
N SER A 5 18.24 8.54 6.18
CA SER A 5 17.04 9.18 5.62
C SER A 5 17.25 10.69 5.56
N GLY A 6 17.05 11.25 4.37
CA GLY A 6 17.36 12.64 4.00
C GLY A 6 16.64 13.68 4.88
N ARG A 7 17.41 14.70 5.24
CA ARG A 7 17.06 15.80 6.14
C ARG A 7 16.07 16.75 5.46
N ARG A 8 14.90 17.00 6.05
CA ARG A 8 14.04 18.16 5.71
C ARG A 8 14.09 19.16 6.87
N GLU A 9 14.50 20.39 6.60
CA GLU A 9 14.65 21.48 7.59
C GLU A 9 13.33 22.25 7.77
N TYR A 10 13.14 22.88 8.94
CA TYR A 10 12.17 23.95 9.18
C TYR A 10 12.74 25.31 8.71
N ASP A 11 11.91 26.33 8.51
CA ASP A 11 12.33 27.68 8.08
C ASP A 11 13.31 28.37 9.06
N ASP A 12 13.37 27.90 10.31
CA ASP A 12 14.30 28.38 11.34
C ASP A 12 15.62 27.58 11.41
N GLY A 13 15.83 26.64 10.48
CA GLY A 13 17.02 25.78 10.44
C GLY A 13 16.99 24.63 11.46
N SER A 14 15.89 24.44 12.21
CA SER A 14 15.74 23.28 13.08
C SER A 14 15.39 22.03 12.28
N LEU A 15 15.81 20.86 12.78
CA LEU A 15 15.50 19.58 12.16
C LEU A 15 14.02 19.24 12.36
N LYS A 16 13.31 18.93 11.27
CA LYS A 16 11.99 18.30 11.39
C LYS A 16 12.13 16.99 12.17
N PRO A 17 11.26 16.73 13.17
CA PRO A 17 11.26 15.44 13.82
C PRO A 17 11.10 14.37 12.73
N PRO A 18 11.76 13.21 12.87
CA PRO A 18 11.59 12.12 11.92
C PRO A 18 10.11 11.87 11.67
N PHE A 19 9.73 11.65 10.41
CA PHE A 19 8.36 11.28 10.11
C PHE A 19 7.98 10.05 10.94
N ALA A 20 6.88 10.15 11.70
CA ALA A 20 6.44 9.08 12.59
C ALA A 20 6.15 7.82 11.77
N TRP A 21 6.74 6.70 12.17
CA TRP A 21 6.53 5.43 11.48
C TRP A 21 5.17 4.86 11.84
N ASP A 22 4.23 4.94 10.90
CA ASP A 22 2.90 4.37 11.00
C ASP A 22 2.77 3.19 10.02
N GLU A 23 2.76 1.98 10.57
CA GLU A 23 2.71 0.75 9.76
C GLU A 23 1.41 0.63 8.96
N GLU A 24 0.29 1.02 9.56
CA GLU A 24 -1.04 0.90 8.97
C GLU A 24 -1.21 1.89 7.84
N ARG A 25 -0.86 3.16 8.08
CA ARG A 25 -0.85 4.18 7.02
C ARG A 25 0.06 3.78 5.87
N ARG A 26 1.24 3.20 6.16
CA ARG A 26 2.16 2.74 5.11
C ARG A 26 1.62 1.53 4.35
N LEU A 27 0.87 0.63 5.00
CA LEU A 27 0.19 -0.46 4.33
C LEU A 27 -0.82 0.10 3.31
N HIS A 28 -1.74 0.97 3.75
CA HIS A 28 -2.72 1.58 2.87
C HIS A 28 -2.09 2.31 1.68
N LEU A 29 -1.05 3.12 1.92
CA LEU A 29 -0.36 3.84 0.83
C LEU A 29 0.29 2.89 -0.19
N ARG A 30 0.85 1.75 0.25
CA ARG A 30 1.40 0.75 -0.67
C ARG A 30 0.29 0.08 -1.47
N CYS A 31 -0.80 -0.32 -0.80
CA CYS A 31 -1.92 -0.96 -1.48
C CYS A 31 -2.57 -0.04 -2.53
N GLN A 32 -2.67 1.27 -2.24
CA GLN A 32 -3.12 2.29 -3.19
C GLN A 32 -2.19 2.38 -4.40
N LEU A 33 -0.87 2.40 -4.19
CA LEU A 33 0.08 2.41 -5.30
C LEU A 33 -0.03 1.16 -6.18
N ASP A 34 -0.11 -0.02 -5.58
CA ASP A 34 -0.25 -1.28 -6.34
C ASP A 34 -1.53 -1.28 -7.19
N ALA A 35 -2.66 -0.86 -6.60
CA ALA A 35 -3.93 -0.72 -7.31
C ALA A 35 -3.84 0.27 -8.47
N LEU A 36 -3.19 1.42 -8.26
CA LEU A 36 -2.99 2.43 -9.30
C LEU A 36 -2.14 1.88 -10.45
N TYR A 37 -1.05 1.16 -10.15
CA TYR A 37 -0.21 0.56 -11.19
C TYR A 37 -0.97 -0.45 -12.03
N PHE A 38 -1.85 -1.26 -11.45
CA PHE A 38 -2.69 -2.18 -12.21
C PHE A 38 -3.59 -1.45 -13.22
N HIS A 39 -4.18 -0.32 -12.83
CA HIS A 39 -4.93 0.53 -13.76
C HIS A 39 -4.04 1.13 -14.87
N LEU A 40 -2.87 1.66 -14.50
CA LEU A 40 -1.94 2.27 -15.45
C LEU A 40 -1.41 1.28 -16.50
N TYR A 41 -1.20 0.02 -16.09
CA TYR A 41 -0.78 -1.05 -16.99
C TYR A 41 -1.95 -1.73 -17.72
N GLY A 42 -3.20 -1.34 -17.44
CA GLY A 42 -4.38 -1.87 -18.10
C GLY A 42 -4.72 -3.31 -17.71
N LEU A 43 -4.31 -3.76 -16.52
CA LEU A 43 -4.67 -5.08 -16.01
C LEU A 43 -6.14 -5.07 -15.62
N THR A 44 -6.83 -6.16 -15.91
CA THR A 44 -8.14 -6.46 -15.34
C THR A 44 -8.01 -6.81 -13.86
N ARG A 45 -9.15 -6.79 -13.16
CA ARG A 45 -9.22 -7.15 -11.74
C ARG A 45 -8.71 -8.59 -11.47
N ASP A 46 -8.98 -9.52 -12.38
CA ASP A 46 -8.58 -10.92 -12.23
C ASP A 46 -7.10 -11.13 -12.55
N GLU A 47 -6.55 -10.36 -13.50
CA GLU A 47 -5.10 -10.34 -13.74
C GLU A 47 -4.33 -9.73 -12.56
N ALA A 48 -4.86 -8.65 -11.96
CA ALA A 48 -4.31 -8.08 -10.74
C ALA A 48 -4.32 -9.10 -9.59
N ASP A 49 -5.42 -9.81 -9.41
CA ASP A 49 -5.54 -10.90 -8.43
C ASP A 49 -4.49 -12.00 -8.67
N TYR A 50 -4.37 -12.45 -9.92
CA TYR A 50 -3.37 -13.44 -10.30
C TYR A 50 -1.95 -12.97 -9.99
N VAL A 51 -1.59 -11.72 -10.35
CA VAL A 51 -0.28 -11.14 -10.04
C VAL A 51 -0.02 -11.16 -8.53
N LEU A 52 -1.00 -10.74 -7.72
CA LEU A 52 -0.89 -10.75 -6.25
C LEU A 52 -0.68 -12.16 -5.68
N SER A 53 -1.27 -13.18 -6.31
CA SER A 53 -1.08 -14.58 -5.92
C SER A 53 0.34 -15.10 -6.14
N THR A 54 1.15 -14.44 -6.98
CA THR A 54 2.55 -14.83 -7.23
C THR A 54 3.52 -14.45 -6.10
N PHE A 55 3.04 -13.77 -5.05
CA PHE A 55 3.82 -13.37 -3.87
C PHE A 55 3.50 -14.23 -2.62
N PRO A 56 3.93 -15.51 -2.58
CA PRO A 56 3.52 -16.44 -1.52
C PRO A 56 4.02 -16.05 -0.13
N ILE A 57 5.12 -15.32 -0.03
CA ILE A 57 5.69 -14.85 1.24
C ILE A 57 4.75 -13.83 1.90
N VAL A 58 4.22 -12.87 1.11
CA VAL A 58 3.29 -11.85 1.61
C VAL A 58 1.99 -12.52 2.06
N GLN A 59 1.46 -13.42 1.24
CA GLN A 59 0.27 -14.19 1.58
C GLN A 59 0.42 -14.94 2.90
N ARG A 60 1.54 -15.66 3.08
CA ARG A 60 1.81 -16.40 4.31
C ARG A 60 1.86 -15.48 5.52
N HIS A 61 2.60 -14.37 5.44
CA HIS A 61 2.69 -13.40 6.53
C HIS A 61 1.33 -12.82 6.91
N ASP A 62 0.49 -12.50 5.93
CA ASP A 62 -0.84 -11.97 6.17
C ASP A 62 -1.78 -13.03 6.77
N VAL A 63 -1.75 -14.26 6.27
CA VAL A 63 -2.57 -15.35 6.82
C VAL A 63 -2.13 -15.68 8.25
N ASP A 64 -0.84 -15.75 8.51
CA ASP A 64 -0.31 -16.04 9.85
C ASP A 64 -0.69 -14.95 10.87
N ARG A 65 -0.78 -13.68 10.44
CA ARG A 65 -1.09 -12.54 11.32
C ARG A 65 -2.58 -12.19 11.41
N TYR A 66 -3.31 -12.31 10.31
CA TYR A 66 -4.67 -11.79 10.16
C TYR A 66 -5.70 -12.86 9.75
N GLY A 67 -5.26 -14.10 9.47
CA GLY A 67 -6.14 -15.20 9.04
C GLY A 67 -6.67 -15.08 7.60
N ARG A 68 -6.27 -14.03 6.87
CA ARG A 68 -6.68 -13.74 5.49
C ARG A 68 -5.53 -13.10 4.73
N PHE A 69 -5.60 -13.09 3.39
CA PHE A 69 -4.63 -12.39 2.56
C PHE A 69 -4.94 -10.88 2.52
N ARG A 70 -4.79 -10.22 3.66
CA ARG A 70 -5.22 -8.84 3.92
C ARG A 70 -4.70 -7.84 2.88
N THR A 71 -3.43 -7.93 2.50
CA THR A 71 -2.80 -7.03 1.53
C THR A 71 -3.48 -7.15 0.16
N ARG A 72 -3.76 -8.37 -0.30
CA ARG A 72 -4.48 -8.61 -1.55
C ARG A 72 -5.89 -8.03 -1.48
N ASP A 73 -6.61 -8.28 -0.39
CA ASP A 73 -7.99 -7.80 -0.24
C ASP A 73 -8.04 -6.28 -0.27
N LEU A 74 -7.10 -5.59 0.42
CA LEU A 74 -6.98 -4.14 0.38
C LEU A 74 -6.69 -3.61 -1.02
N ILE A 75 -5.71 -4.20 -1.73
CA ILE A 75 -5.35 -3.78 -3.08
C ILE A 75 -6.53 -3.93 -4.03
N LEU A 76 -7.26 -5.06 -3.98
CA LEU A 76 -8.41 -5.29 -4.84
C LEU A 76 -9.59 -4.37 -4.50
N HIS A 77 -9.76 -3.98 -3.23
CA HIS A 77 -10.74 -2.96 -2.85
C HIS A 77 -10.39 -1.58 -3.41
N TYR A 78 -9.13 -1.13 -3.27
CA TYR A 78 -8.66 0.12 -3.88
C TYR A 78 -8.78 0.09 -5.39
N TYR A 79 -8.42 -1.03 -6.02
CA TYR A 79 -8.57 -1.21 -7.46
C TYR A 79 -10.01 -0.97 -7.89
N ASN A 80 -11.00 -1.54 -7.17
CA ASN A 80 -12.41 -1.33 -7.49
C ASN A 80 -12.84 0.14 -7.28
N ALA A 81 -12.37 0.79 -6.23
CA ALA A 81 -12.66 2.21 -5.98
C ALA A 81 -12.13 3.10 -7.12
N TYR A 82 -10.89 2.87 -7.55
CA TYR A 82 -10.27 3.60 -8.66
C TYR A 82 -10.96 3.32 -9.99
N ALA A 83 -11.39 2.07 -10.23
CA ALA A 83 -12.19 1.70 -11.38
C ALA A 83 -13.53 2.44 -11.42
N ALA A 84 -14.11 2.74 -10.25
CA ALA A 84 -15.33 3.53 -10.10
C ALA A 84 -15.08 5.06 -10.15
N GLY A 85 -13.82 5.50 -10.31
CA GLY A 85 -13.44 6.91 -10.34
C GLY A 85 -13.21 7.56 -8.98
N ASP A 86 -13.27 6.80 -7.89
CA ASP A 86 -13.00 7.29 -6.52
C ASP A 86 -11.53 7.10 -6.14
N MET A 87 -10.70 8.08 -6.52
CA MET A 87 -9.26 8.09 -6.26
C MET A 87 -8.88 8.51 -4.82
N GLU A 88 -9.81 9.12 -4.09
CA GLU A 88 -9.62 9.59 -2.71
C GLU A 88 -10.09 8.54 -1.68
N ALA A 89 -10.56 7.39 -2.16
CA ALA A 89 -11.07 6.32 -1.33
C ALA A 89 -10.10 5.94 -0.22
N TRP A 90 -10.64 5.68 0.97
CA TRP A 90 -9.94 5.03 2.07
C TRP A 90 -10.74 3.81 2.50
N VAL A 91 -10.34 2.63 2.03
CA VAL A 91 -11.03 1.38 2.35
C VAL A 91 -10.63 0.87 3.73
N GLU A 92 -11.59 0.30 4.46
CA GLU A 92 -11.33 -0.36 5.73
C GLU A 92 -10.65 -1.71 5.50
N GLY A 93 -9.68 -2.05 6.35
CA GLY A 93 -8.71 -3.14 6.14
C GLY A 93 -8.76 -4.30 7.10
#